data_AF-A0A7J5D5B9-F1
#
_entry.id   AF-A0A7J5D5B9-F1
#
_cell.length_a   1.000
_cell.length_b   1.000
_cell.length_c   1.000
_cell.angle_alpha   90.00
_cell.angle_beta   90.00
_cell.angle_gamma   90.00
#
_symmetry.space_group_name_H-M   'P 1'
#
loop_
_entity.id
_entity.type
_entity.pdbx_description
1 polymer ?
#
loop_
_entity_poly.entity_id
_entity_poly.type
_entity_poly.pdbx_seq_one_letter_code
_entity_poly.pdbx_strand_id
1 'polypeptide(L)' 'MDKAAWEAIIPSMGVMALARNLRNFDEAGVSDEVAARICARLTDSAVVNASCMFPFRWWAAYKHASFLR' A
#
# COMPACT_ATOMS: atom_id res chain seq x y z
N MET A 1 -8.48 7.03 -10.08
CA MET A 1 -7.54 6.49 -11.10
C MET A 1 -8.02 5.10 -11.46
N ASP A 2 -7.90 4.72 -12.72
CA ASP A 2 -8.15 3.35 -13.12
C ASP A 2 -7.00 2.43 -12.68
N LYS A 3 -7.20 1.12 -12.88
CA LYS A 3 -6.23 0.07 -12.55
C LYS A 3 -4.86 0.34 -13.18
N ALA A 4 -4.81 0.61 -14.48
CA ALA A 4 -3.57 0.75 -15.24
C ALA A 4 -2.74 1.96 -14.76
N ALA A 5 -3.41 3.08 -14.47
CA ALA A 5 -2.79 4.27 -13.91
C ALA A 5 -2.19 3.98 -12.53
N TRP A 6 -2.92 3.26 -11.66
CA TRP A 6 -2.39 2.87 -10.36
C TRP A 6 -1.17 1.95 -10.48
N GLU A 7 -1.26 0.87 -11.27
CA GLU A 7 -0.17 -0.09 -11.46
C GLU A 7 1.09 0.55 -12.05
N ALA A 8 0.95 1.57 -12.90
CA ALA A 8 2.07 2.32 -13.44
C ALA A 8 2.81 3.16 -12.37
N ILE A 9 2.10 3.74 -11.40
CA ILE A 9 2.71 4.64 -10.40
C ILE A 9 3.16 3.92 -9.13
N ILE A 10 2.52 2.81 -8.74
CA ILE A 10 2.85 2.06 -7.51
C ILE A 10 4.35 1.77 -7.35
N PRO A 11 5.12 1.38 -8.40
CA PRO A 11 6.55 1.11 -8.28
C PRO A 11 7.40 2.31 -7.81
N SER A 12 6.96 3.54 -8.08
CA SER A 12 7.68 4.77 -7.72
C SER A 12 7.13 5.45 -6.45
N MET A 13 6.03 4.95 -5.89
CA MET A 13 5.42 5.51 -4.69
C MET A 13 6.27 5.28 -3.44
N GLY A 14 6.38 6.31 -2.61
CA GLY A 14 6.93 6.18 -1.26
C GLY A 14 6.04 5.35 -0.32
N VAL A 15 6.63 4.78 0.73
CA VAL A 15 5.97 3.87 1.69
C VAL A 15 4.69 4.47 2.28
N MET A 16 4.72 5.75 2.68
CA MET A 16 3.55 6.44 3.23
C MET A 16 2.44 6.65 2.18
N ALA A 17 2.80 6.78 0.91
CA ALA A 17 1.81 6.92 -0.16
C ALA A 17 1.13 5.57 -0.42
N LEU A 18 1.89 4.47 -0.43
CA LEU A 18 1.35 3.11 -0.51
C LEU A 18 0.36 2.84 0.64
N ALA A 19 0.80 3.05 1.89
CA ALA A 19 0.00 2.78 3.09
C ALA A 19 -1.32 3.57 3.14
N ARG A 20 -1.35 4.81 2.61
CA ARG A 20 -2.55 5.66 2.61
C ARG A 20 -3.53 5.35 1.48
N ASN A 21 -3.14 4.56 0.48
CA ASN A 21 -3.94 4.30 -0.71
C ASN A 21 -4.39 2.84 -0.85
N LEU A 22 -4.18 1.98 0.17
CA LEU A 22 -4.55 0.56 0.13
C LEU A 22 -6.01 0.34 -0.30
N ARG A 23 -6.95 1.13 0.23
CA ARG A 23 -8.37 1.09 -0.19
C ARG A 23 -8.55 1.40 -1.68
N ASN A 24 -7.89 2.43 -2.17
CA ASN A 24 -8.01 2.85 -3.57
C ASN A 24 -7.42 1.80 -4.53
N PHE A 25 -6.37 1.08 -4.10
CA PHE A 25 -5.79 -0.01 -4.87
C PHE A 25 -6.75 -1.20 -4.95
N ASP A 26 -7.37 -1.56 -3.83
CA ASP A 26 -8.38 -2.63 -3.76
C ASP A 26 -9.63 -2.29 -4.59
N GLU A 27 -10.18 -1.08 -4.43
CA GLU A 27 -11.32 -0.58 -5.21
C GLU A 27 -11.03 -0.54 -6.71
N ALA A 28 -9.80 -0.21 -7.11
CA ALA A 28 -9.37 -0.22 -8.50
C ALA A 28 -9.08 -1.64 -9.05
N GLY A 29 -8.99 -2.66 -8.19
CA GLY A 29 -8.69 -4.03 -8.59
C GLY A 29 -7.29 -4.20 -9.19
N VAL A 30 -6.27 -3.57 -8.57
CA VAL A 30 -4.86 -3.82 -8.93
C VAL A 30 -4.54 -5.32 -8.86
N SER A 31 -3.64 -5.79 -9.72
CA SER A 31 -3.33 -7.21 -9.80
C SER A 31 -2.75 -7.77 -8.49
N ASP A 32 -2.95 -9.08 -8.27
CA ASP A 32 -2.42 -9.78 -7.10
C ASP A 32 -0.88 -9.69 -7.04
N GLU A 33 -0.20 -9.66 -8.18
CA GLU A 33 1.24 -9.48 -8.25
C GLU A 33 1.67 -8.10 -7.74
N VAL A 34 0.88 -7.06 -8.07
CA VAL A 34 1.14 -5.70 -7.58
C VAL A 34 0.79 -5.60 -6.09
N ALA A 35 -0.32 -6.19 -5.65
CA ALA A 35 -0.70 -6.26 -4.25
C ALA A 35 0.36 -6.99 -3.41
N ALA A 36 0.89 -8.11 -3.89
CA ALA A 36 1.95 -8.86 -3.23
C ALA A 36 3.24 -8.03 -3.07
N ARG A 37 3.62 -7.24 -4.07
CA ARG A 37 4.77 -6.32 -3.96
C ARG A 37 4.55 -5.23 -2.92
N ILE A 38 3.34 -4.68 -2.85
CA ILE A 38 2.98 -3.70 -1.82
C ILE A 38 3.10 -4.35 -0.45
N CYS A 39 2.49 -5.52 -0.25
CA CYS A 39 2.57 -6.27 1.01
C CYS A 39 4.01 -6.52 1.41
N ALA A 40 4.84 -7.09 0.52
CA ALA A 40 6.25 -7.36 0.79
C ALA A 40 6.99 -6.10 1.26
N ARG A 41 6.74 -4.94 0.63
CA ARG A 41 7.37 -3.67 0.99
C ARG A 41 6.86 -3.10 2.32
N LEU A 42 5.57 -3.26 2.64
CA LEU A 42 4.99 -2.77 3.89
C LEU A 42 5.29 -3.67 5.10
N THR A 43 5.67 -4.93 4.87
CA THR A 43 6.07 -5.88 5.92
C THR A 43 7.59 -5.98 6.12
N ASP A 44 8.39 -5.38 5.24
CA ASP A 44 9.85 -5.35 5.38
C ASP A 44 10.26 -4.43 6.54
N SER A 45 10.93 -5.00 7.55
CA SER A 45 11.34 -4.30 8.77
C SER A 45 12.32 -3.15 8.49
N ALA A 46 13.20 -3.28 7.50
CA ALA A 46 14.14 -2.22 7.12
C ALA A 46 13.38 -1.05 6.49
N VAL A 47 12.38 -1.34 5.65
CA VAL A 47 11.51 -0.33 5.03
C VAL A 47 10.65 0.37 6.08
N VAL A 48 10.06 -0.39 7.01
CA VAL A 48 9.26 0.16 8.11
C VAL A 48 10.10 1.09 8.98
N ASN A 49 11.31 0.67 9.37
CA ASN A 49 12.22 1.47 10.19
C ASN A 49 12.66 2.76 9.46
N ALA A 50 13.03 2.64 8.17
CA ALA A 50 13.45 3.78 7.35
C ALA A 50 12.31 4.77 7.03
N SER A 51 11.04 4.34 7.15
CA SER A 51 9.89 5.19 6.81
C SER A 51 9.67 6.36 7.76
N CYS A 52 10.23 6.30 8.98
CA CYS A 52 9.98 7.24 10.08
C CYS A 52 8.48 7.52 10.33
N MET A 53 7.60 6.61 9.91
CA MET A 53 6.17 6.77 10.14
C MET A 53 5.83 6.44 11.58
N PHE A 54 5.03 7.31 12.20
CA PHE A 54 4.46 7.01 13.51
C PHE A 54 3.66 5.69 13.48
N PRO A 55 3.70 4.88 14.57
CA PRO A 55 2.95 3.63 14.66
C PRO A 55 1.47 3.73 14.29
N PHE A 56 0.81 4.84 14.64
CA PHE A 56 -0.61 5.04 14.33
C PHE A 56 -0.91 5.07 12.83
N ARG A 57 0.08 5.39 11.96
CA ARG A 57 -0.11 5.40 10.50
C ARG A 57 -0.28 3.98 9.96
N TRP A 58 0.40 3.00 10.53
CA TRP A 58 0.22 1.59 10.20
C TRP A 58 -1.14 1.08 10.65
N TRP A 59 -1.56 1.46 11.87
CA TRP A 59 -2.90 1.14 12.36
C TRP A 59 -4.01 1.77 11.49
N ALA A 60 -3.84 3.02 11.08
CA ALA A 60 -4.78 3.68 10.18
C ALA A 60 -4.84 2.99 8.81
N ALA A 61 -3.68 2.64 8.23
CA ALA A 61 -3.61 1.89 6.97
C ALA A 61 -4.35 0.55 7.06
N TYR A 62 -4.14 -0.20 8.14
CA TYR A 62 -4.90 -1.40 8.45
C TYR A 62 -6.40 -1.09 8.50
N LYS A 63 -6.84 -0.14 9.36
CA LYS A 63 -8.26 0.20 9.51
C LYS A 63 -8.97 0.67 8.23
N HIS A 64 -8.23 1.28 7.30
CA HIS A 64 -8.77 1.81 6.05
C HIS A 64 -8.72 0.82 4.89
N ALA A 65 -7.87 -0.21 4.95
CA ALA A 65 -7.90 -1.29 3.97
C ALA A 65 -9.26 -2.00 4.06
N SER A 66 -9.88 -2.24 2.91
CA SER A 66 -11.09 -3.06 2.83
C SER A 66 -10.66 -4.52 3.00
N PHE A 67 -11.02 -5.16 4.11
CA PHE A 67 -10.62 -6.55 4.42
C PHE A 67 -11.53 -7.61 3.80
N LEU A 68 -12.23 -7.32 2.70
CA LEU A 68 -13.21 -8.23 2.12
C LEU A 68 -12.83 -8.60 0.69
N ARG A 69 -11.82 -9.46 0.59
CA ARG A 69 -11.74 -10.57 -0.36
C ARG A 69 -11.19 -11.80 0.35
#